data_AF-A0A101MBG2-F1
#
_entry.id   AF-A0A101MBG2-F1
#
_cell.length_a   1.000
_cell.length_b   1.000
_cell.length_c   1.000
_cell.angle_alpha   90.00
_cell.angle_beta   90.00
_cell.angle_gamma   90.00
#
_symmetry.space_group_name_H-M   'P 1'
#
loop_
_entity.id
_entity.type
_entity.pdbx_description
1 polymer ?
#
loop_
_entity_poly.entity_id
_entity_poly.type
_entity_poly.pdbx_seq_one_letter_code
_entity_poly.pdbx_strand_id
1 'polypeptide(L)'
;MSAPSTVCDFQKERITFLSWLEAQARLMRHQPKSDTLAEVKANLRDQSIEYLDRLKQASIVMACEAKDHICVTAKPPRFYEVDVPKMCSVLQLRLPQLASRLGVNAKCDMCVHFVLMNIVAEPGF
;
A
#
# COMPACT_ATOMS: atom_id res chain seq x y z
N MET A 1 6.19 29.98 -6.03
CA MET A 1 6.98 28.75 -5.78
C MET A 1 6.01 27.59 -5.73
N SER A 2 5.87 26.88 -6.84
CA SER A 2 5.04 25.68 -6.93
C SER A 2 5.78 24.55 -6.21
N ALA A 3 5.11 23.77 -5.36
CA ALA A 3 5.72 22.55 -4.81
C ALA A 3 6.29 21.72 -5.97
N PRO A 4 7.49 21.10 -5.82
CA PRO A 4 8.02 20.25 -6.88
C PRO A 4 7.01 19.12 -7.09
N SER A 5 6.58 18.96 -8.35
CA SER A 5 5.49 18.07 -8.77
C SER A 5 5.59 16.66 -8.18
N THR A 6 6.82 16.19 -7.94
CA THR A 6 7.16 14.88 -7.41
C THR A 6 6.66 14.62 -5.99
N VAL A 7 6.55 15.65 -5.13
CA VAL A 7 5.96 15.50 -3.79
C VAL A 7 4.46 15.23 -3.89
N CYS A 8 3.78 15.95 -4.77
CA CYS A 8 2.36 15.72 -5.05
C CYS A 8 2.14 14.34 -5.70
N ASP A 9 3.03 13.91 -6.59
CA ASP A 9 2.96 12.60 -7.23
C ASP A 9 3.10 11.47 -6.20
N PHE A 10 4.08 11.54 -5.30
CA PHE A 10 4.21 10.57 -4.21
C PHE A 10 2.96 10.54 -3.31
N GLN A 11 2.44 11.70 -2.91
CA GLN A 11 1.23 11.78 -2.10
C GLN A 11 0.01 11.18 -2.82
N LYS A 12 -0.11 11.42 -4.13
CA LYS A 12 -1.17 10.85 -4.96
C LYS A 12 -1.07 9.33 -5.03
N GLU A 13 0.10 8.77 -5.31
CA GLU A 13 0.29 7.31 -5.36
C GLU A 13 0.02 6.67 -3.98
N ARG A 14 0.45 7.32 -2.90
CA ARG A 14 0.16 6.89 -1.52
C ARG A 14 -1.34 6.85 -1.26
N ILE A 15 -2.07 7.94 -1.54
CA ILE A 15 -3.52 8.01 -1.36
C ILE A 15 -4.22 6.94 -2.21
N THR A 16 -3.79 6.77 -3.46
CA THR A 16 -4.36 5.79 -4.38
C THR A 16 -4.21 4.37 -3.83
N PHE A 17 -3.02 3.99 -3.37
CA PHE A 17 -2.77 2.68 -2.78
C PHE A 17 -3.61 2.42 -1.52
N LEU A 18 -3.64 3.38 -0.58
CA LEU A 18 -4.40 3.24 0.66
C LEU A 18 -5.91 3.16 0.41
N SER A 19 -6.42 3.96 -0.55
CA SER A 19 -7.84 3.94 -0.92
C SER A 19 -8.23 2.61 -1.57
N TRP A 20 -7.34 2.05 -2.39
CA TRP A 20 -7.52 0.72 -2.98
C TRP A 20 -7.52 -0.38 -1.91
N LEU A 21 -6.58 -0.35 -0.96
CA LEU A 21 -6.54 -1.29 0.17
C LEU A 21 -7.82 -1.22 1.02
N GLU A 22 -8.28 0.00 1.31
CA GLU A 22 -9.50 0.22 2.06
C GLU A 22 -10.73 -0.36 1.32
N ALA A 23 -10.78 -0.23 -0.01
CA ALA A 23 -11.82 -0.87 -0.81
C ALA A 23 -11.80 -2.40 -0.68
N GLN A 24 -10.62 -3.03 -0.71
CA GLN A 24 -10.49 -4.48 -0.48
C GLN A 24 -10.97 -4.87 0.92
N ALA A 25 -10.57 -4.12 1.95
CA ALA A 25 -11.01 -4.37 3.32
C ALA A 25 -12.53 -4.21 3.49
N ARG A 26 -13.14 -3.20 2.85
CA ARG A 26 -14.59 -2.99 2.85
C ARG A 26 -15.33 -4.13 2.17
N LEU A 27 -14.85 -4.63 1.02
CA LEU A 27 -15.45 -5.78 0.32
C LEU A 27 -15.51 -7.01 1.24
N MET A 28 -14.39 -7.31 1.93
CA MET A 28 -14.33 -8.41 2.89
C MET A 28 -15.31 -8.25 4.08
N ARG A 29 -15.54 -7.02 4.54
CA ARG A 29 -16.40 -6.74 5.71
C ARG A 29 -17.90 -6.84 5.41
N HIS A 30 -18.32 -6.39 4.23
CA HIS A 30 -19.76 -6.23 3.93
C HIS A 30 -20.39 -7.46 3.26
N GLN A 31 -19.60 -8.32 2.59
CA GLN A 31 -20.11 -9.51 1.92
C GLN A 31 -19.07 -10.65 1.91
N PRO A 32 -18.95 -11.47 2.97
CA PRO A 32 -18.10 -12.66 2.94
C PRO A 32 -18.80 -13.79 2.16
N LYS A 33 -19.15 -13.52 0.89
CA LYS A 33 -19.54 -14.56 -0.07
C LYS A 33 -18.27 -15.09 -0.74
N SER A 34 -18.30 -16.35 -1.16
CA SER A 34 -17.17 -17.01 -1.82
C SER A 34 -16.61 -16.19 -2.99
N ASP A 35 -17.49 -15.58 -3.80
CA ASP A 35 -17.11 -14.81 -4.98
C ASP A 35 -16.37 -13.52 -4.62
N THR A 36 -16.82 -12.81 -3.57
CA THR A 36 -16.15 -11.60 -3.07
C THR A 36 -14.77 -11.93 -2.50
N LEU A 37 -14.63 -13.04 -1.78
CA LEU A 37 -13.32 -13.47 -1.27
C LEU A 37 -12.39 -13.88 -2.41
N ALA A 38 -12.91 -14.53 -3.46
CA ALA A 38 -12.14 -14.85 -4.66
C ALA A 38 -11.67 -13.60 -5.41
N GLU A 39 -12.53 -12.58 -5.52
CA GLU A 39 -12.19 -11.29 -6.11
C GLU A 39 -11.10 -10.57 -5.31
N VAL A 40 -11.28 -10.41 -3.99
CA VAL A 40 -10.28 -9.76 -3.14
C VAL A 40 -8.95 -10.53 -3.18
N LYS A 41 -9.01 -11.86 -3.21
CA LYS A 41 -7.81 -12.70 -3.36
C LYS A 41 -7.08 -12.43 -4.68
N ALA A 42 -7.79 -12.33 -5.79
CA ALA A 42 -7.19 -11.98 -7.08
C ALA A 42 -6.60 -10.57 -7.05
N ASN A 43 -7.36 -9.58 -6.54
CA ASN A 43 -6.91 -8.19 -6.45
C ASN A 43 -5.63 -8.05 -5.60
N LEU A 44 -5.60 -8.65 -4.41
CA LEU A 44 -4.43 -8.60 -3.54
C LEU A 44 -3.20 -9.32 -4.13
N ARG A 45 -3.40 -10.37 -4.93
CA ARG A 45 -2.31 -11.09 -5.60
C ARG A 45 -1.77 -10.33 -6.80
N ASP A 46 -2.66 -9.79 -7.63
CA ASP A 46 -2.32 -9.33 -8.98
C ASP A 46 -2.13 -7.81 -9.04
N GLN A 47 -2.96 -7.03 -8.35
CA GLN A 47 -2.94 -5.57 -8.44
C GLN A 47 -2.04 -4.92 -7.37
N SER A 48 -1.86 -5.54 -6.21
CA SER A 48 -1.05 -4.97 -5.13
C SER A 48 0.37 -4.61 -5.57
N ILE A 49 0.94 -5.44 -6.45
CA ILE A 49 2.29 -5.28 -6.97
C ILE A 49 2.42 -3.95 -7.73
N GLU A 50 1.46 -3.65 -8.60
CA GLU A 50 1.46 -2.43 -9.41
C GLU A 50 1.35 -1.17 -8.56
N TYR A 51 0.39 -1.12 -7.62
CA TYR A 51 0.24 0.04 -6.74
C TYR A 51 1.50 0.30 -5.90
N LEU A 52 2.10 -0.76 -5.38
CA LEU A 52 3.32 -0.66 -4.57
C LEU A 52 4.55 -0.29 -5.40
N ASP A 53 4.61 -0.72 -6.67
CA ASP A 53 5.70 -0.35 -7.57
C ASP A 53 5.63 1.13 -7.97
N ARG A 54 4.43 1.63 -8.30
CA ARG A 54 4.21 3.07 -8.54
C ARG A 54 4.57 3.92 -7.33
N LEU A 55 4.11 3.53 -6.15
CA LEU A 55 4.45 4.21 -4.89
C LEU A 55 5.94 4.19 -4.60
N LYS A 56 6.59 3.03 -4.78
CA LYS A 56 8.05 2.88 -4.64
C LYS A 56 8.77 3.81 -5.60
N GLN A 57 8.42 3.82 -6.88
CA GLN A 57 9.07 4.65 -7.87
C GLN A 57 8.89 6.15 -7.56
N ALA A 58 7.67 6.57 -7.19
CA ALA A 58 7.38 7.95 -6.81
C ALA A 58 8.20 8.37 -5.57
N SER A 59 8.40 7.47 -4.60
CA SER A 59 9.23 7.76 -3.42
C SER A 59 10.70 8.01 -3.76
N ILE A 60 11.27 7.21 -4.67
CA ILE A 60 12.66 7.36 -5.13
C ILE A 60 12.82 8.66 -5.93
N VAL A 61 11.90 8.92 -6.87
CA VAL A 61 11.91 10.15 -7.68
C VAL A 61 11.80 11.39 -6.78
N MET A 62 10.89 11.38 -5.82
CA MET A 62 10.75 12.48 -4.84
C MET A 62 12.04 12.66 -4.02
N ALA A 63 12.67 11.58 -3.56
CA ALA A 63 13.91 11.66 -2.80
C ALA A 63 15.06 12.27 -3.62
N CYS A 64 15.12 11.97 -4.92
CA CYS A 64 16.15 12.49 -5.83
C CYS A 64 15.89 13.95 -6.22
N GLU A 65 14.68 14.27 -6.67
CA GLU A 65 14.36 15.54 -7.33
C GLU A 65 13.89 16.62 -6.35
N ALA A 66 13.34 16.23 -5.20
CA ALA A 66 12.84 17.14 -4.17
C ALA A 66 13.60 16.98 -2.84
N LYS A 67 14.89 16.62 -2.89
CA LYS A 67 15.73 16.33 -1.71
C LYS A 67 15.74 17.43 -0.64
N ASP A 68 15.66 18.69 -1.05
CA ASP A 68 15.70 19.86 -0.15
C ASP A 68 14.30 20.33 0.28
N HIS A 69 13.24 19.66 -0.20
CA HIS A 69 11.86 20.01 0.14
C HIS A 69 11.53 19.62 1.58
N ILE A 70 10.75 20.46 2.28
CA ILE A 70 10.42 20.27 3.71
C ILE A 70 9.78 18.91 4.02
N CYS A 71 8.94 18.38 3.13
CA CYS A 71 8.36 17.05 3.32
C CYS A 71 9.39 15.93 3.30
N VAL A 72 10.48 16.10 2.52
CA VAL A 72 11.57 15.13 2.42
C VAL A 72 12.52 15.28 3.61
N THR A 73 12.90 16.52 3.95
CA THR A 73 13.85 16.82 5.03
C THR A 73 13.27 16.64 6.44
N ALA A 74 11.93 16.62 6.58
CA ALA A 74 11.26 16.29 7.84
C ALA A 74 11.40 14.80 8.24
N LYS A 75 11.87 13.93 7.35
CA LYS A 75 12.10 12.51 7.61
C LYS A 75 13.60 12.23 7.78
N PRO A 76 13.97 11.11 8.44
CA PRO A 76 15.36 10.68 8.52
C PRO A 76 16.00 10.56 7.13
N PRO A 77 17.33 10.76 7.03
CA PRO A 77 18.05 10.57 5.77
C PRO A 77 17.74 9.19 5.15
N ARG A 78 17.58 9.16 3.81
CA ARG A 78 17.29 7.95 3.02
C ARG A 78 15.92 7.31 3.27
N PHE A 79 15.04 7.92 4.06
CA PHE A 79 13.70 7.38 4.31
C PHE A 79 12.93 7.10 3.01
N TYR A 80 12.79 8.11 2.13
CA TYR A 80 12.08 7.96 0.87
C TYR A 80 12.87 7.21 -0.22
N GLU A 81 14.20 7.19 -0.14
CA GLU A 81 15.07 6.51 -1.11
C GLU A 81 15.25 5.01 -0.81
N VAL A 82 15.16 4.61 0.46
CA VAL A 82 15.51 3.25 0.92
C VAL A 82 14.39 2.62 1.73
N ASP A 83 13.93 3.29 2.79
CA ASP A 83 12.99 2.66 3.73
C ASP A 83 11.61 2.47 3.08
N VAL A 84 11.08 3.48 2.39
CA VAL A 84 9.81 3.38 1.66
C VAL A 84 9.87 2.30 0.58
N PRO A 85 10.88 2.26 -0.32
CA PRO A 85 11.05 1.16 -1.25
C PRO A 85 11.12 -0.22 -0.60
N LYS A 86 11.84 -0.35 0.52
CA LYS A 86 11.94 -1.62 1.27
C LYS A 86 10.59 -2.04 1.85
N MET A 87 9.84 -1.10 2.43
CA MET A 87 8.49 -1.36 2.92
C MET A 87 7.55 -1.79 1.78
N CYS A 88 7.61 -1.12 0.63
CA CYS A 88 6.84 -1.52 -0.56
C CYS A 88 7.19 -2.95 -0.99
N SER A 89 8.46 -3.30 -1.08
CA SER A 89 8.89 -4.66 -1.45
C SER A 89 8.46 -5.72 -0.42
N VAL A 90 8.46 -5.40 0.86
CA VAL A 90 7.90 -6.29 1.89
C VAL A 90 6.39 -6.48 1.68
N LEU A 91 5.65 -5.41 1.44
CA LEU A 91 4.21 -5.49 1.18
C LEU A 91 3.88 -6.26 -0.11
N GLN A 92 4.70 -6.13 -1.16
CA GLN A 92 4.56 -6.88 -2.42
C GLN A 92 4.69 -8.40 -2.18
N LEU A 93 5.45 -8.83 -1.17
CA LEU A 93 5.52 -10.23 -0.77
C LEU A 93 4.36 -10.63 0.16
N ARG A 94 4.00 -9.76 1.12
CA ARG A 94 3.03 -10.09 2.17
C ARG A 94 1.58 -10.07 1.68
N LEU A 95 1.19 -9.14 0.81
CA LEU A 95 -0.19 -9.07 0.33
C LEU A 95 -0.63 -10.33 -0.45
N PRO A 96 0.18 -10.90 -1.37
CA PRO A 96 -0.13 -12.20 -1.98
C PRO A 96 -0.19 -13.36 -0.97
N GLN A 97 0.67 -13.35 0.06
CA GLN A 97 0.63 -14.35 1.13
C GLN A 97 -0.63 -14.23 1.98
N LEU A 98 -1.14 -13.02 2.22
CA LEU A 98 -2.41 -12.82 2.90
C LEU A 98 -3.58 -13.27 2.01
N ALA A 99 -3.53 -12.95 0.72
CA ALA A 99 -4.53 -13.35 -0.26
C ALA A 99 -4.71 -14.88 -0.32
N SER A 100 -3.62 -15.65 -0.25
CA SER A 100 -3.68 -17.12 -0.28
C SER A 100 -4.48 -17.72 0.89
N ARG A 101 -4.61 -17.00 2.01
CA ARG A 101 -5.31 -17.42 3.22
C ARG A 101 -6.80 -17.08 3.22
N LEU A 102 -7.27 -16.27 2.27
CA LEU A 102 -8.67 -15.93 2.14
C LEU A 102 -9.51 -17.13 1.71
N GLY A 103 -10.68 -17.28 2.32
CA GLY A 103 -11.62 -18.37 2.06
C GLY A 103 -11.21 -19.72 2.65
N VAL A 104 -10.09 -19.79 3.40
CA VAL A 104 -9.66 -21.02 4.10
C VAL A 104 -10.55 -21.28 5.31
N ASN A 105 -10.82 -20.24 6.11
CA ASN A 105 -11.84 -20.22 7.16
C ASN A 105 -12.10 -18.78 7.60
N ALA A 106 -13.26 -18.54 8.23
CA ALA A 106 -13.68 -17.21 8.65
C ALA A 106 -12.71 -16.50 9.60
N LYS A 107 -11.95 -17.23 10.45
CA LYS A 107 -10.95 -16.62 11.33
C LYS A 107 -9.78 -16.06 10.52
N CYS A 108 -9.32 -16.77 9.49
CA CYS A 108 -8.30 -16.27 8.57
C CYS A 108 -8.76 -15.01 7.84
N ASP A 109 -10.02 -14.97 7.39
CA ASP A 109 -10.58 -13.81 6.70
C ASP A 109 -10.61 -12.58 7.61
N MET A 110 -11.03 -12.73 8.86
CA MET A 110 -10.98 -11.65 9.86
C MET A 110 -9.55 -11.18 10.15
N CYS A 111 -8.58 -12.10 10.24
CA CYS A 111 -7.18 -11.73 10.43
C CYS A 111 -6.64 -10.94 9.24
N VAL A 112 -6.94 -11.36 8.00
CA VAL A 112 -6.51 -10.63 6.80
C VAL A 112 -7.16 -9.24 6.77
N HIS A 113 -8.47 -9.14 7.03
CA HIS A 113 -9.15 -7.84 7.14
C HIS A 113 -8.47 -6.93 8.16
N PHE A 114 -8.18 -7.45 9.36
CA PHE A 114 -7.50 -6.68 10.41
C PHE A 114 -6.13 -6.18 9.95
N VAL A 115 -5.31 -7.02 9.31
CA VAL A 115 -4.00 -6.61 8.80
C VAL A 115 -4.12 -5.51 7.74
N LEU A 116 -5.07 -5.64 6.80
CA LEU A 116 -5.31 -4.59 5.79
C LEU A 116 -5.71 -3.27 6.45
N MET A 117 -6.61 -3.32 7.44
CA MET A 117 -7.04 -2.11 8.16
C MET A 117 -5.92 -1.44 8.96
N ASN A 118 -4.98 -2.21 9.51
CA ASN A 118 -3.82 -1.63 10.19
C ASN A 118 -2.90 -0.88 9.21
N ILE A 119 -2.69 -1.42 8.00
CA ILE A 119 -1.90 -0.74 6.96
C ILE A 119 -2.59 0.57 6.55
N VAL A 120 -3.92 0.59 6.45
CA VAL A 120 -4.70 1.79 6.11
C VAL A 120 -4.64 2.84 7.21
N ALA A 121 -4.81 2.45 8.47
CA ALA A 121 -4.86 3.36 9.61
C ALA A 121 -3.50 3.97 9.95
N GLU A 122 -2.44 3.17 9.88
CA GLU A 122 -1.07 3.56 10.20
C GLU A 122 -0.11 3.14 9.09
N PRO A 123 -0.11 3.84 7.94
CA PRO A 123 0.81 3.54 6.85
C PRO A 123 2.23 3.83 7.33
N GLY A 124 3.13 2.85 7.24
CA GLY A 124 4.52 2.97 7.69
C GLY A 124 5.38 4.00 6.92
N PHE A 125 4.81 4.69 5.93
CA PHE A 125 5.48 5.63 5.03
C PHE A 125 4.74 6.98 4.91
#